data_AF-A0A9W7NEQ4-F1
#
_entry.id   AF-A0A9W7NEQ4-F1
#
_cell.length_a   1.000
_cell.length_b   1.000
_cell.length_c   1.000
_cell.angle_alpha   90.00
_cell.angle_beta   90.00
_cell.angle_gamma   90.00
#
_symmetry.space_group_name_H-M   'P 1'
#
loop_
_entity.id
_entity.type
_entity.pdbx_description
1 polymer ?
#
loop_
_entity_poly.entity_id
_entity_poly.type
_entity_poly.pdbx_seq_one_letter_code
_entity_poly.pdbx_strand_id
1 'polypeptide(L)'
;MATAGAMLCRRTPDADWMTVQLFALLHDCERVDDGDDPRHGERAAALVRSLAAEGTIRGSEAEIERLAYACADHAHGYTVADPTIGVCWDSDRLNLWRVGVPPSPKYLSTAAGRDVDLTLWAMTLHDTAPSWNAIRSEAFDPTPYGGPDTSWDLAEVRDEFLSAL
;
A
#
# COMPACT_ATOMS: atom_id res chain seq x y z
N MET A 1 3.40 -0.02 7.13
CA MET A 1 2.32 -0.09 6.12
C MET A 1 2.12 -1.48 5.52
N ALA A 2 3.12 -2.10 4.88
CA ALA A 2 2.96 -3.40 4.19
C ALA A 2 2.28 -4.50 5.03
N THR A 3 2.69 -4.70 6.29
CA THR A 3 2.07 -5.69 7.20
C THR A 3 0.60 -5.38 7.49
N ALA A 4 0.24 -4.11 7.67
CA ALA A 4 -1.15 -3.70 7.86
C ALA A 4 -1.98 -3.91 6.59
N GLY A 5 -1.43 -3.57 5.42
CA GLY A 5 -2.05 -3.83 4.11
C GLY A 5 -2.34 -5.32 3.90
N ALA A 6 -1.36 -6.18 4.16
CA ALA A 6 -1.51 -7.64 4.09
C ALA A 6 -2.65 -8.15 5.00
N MET A 7 -2.77 -7.64 6.22
CA MET A 7 -3.84 -8.04 7.14
C MET A 7 -5.22 -7.52 6.69
N LEU A 8 -5.29 -6.31 6.16
CA LEU A 8 -6.52 -5.73 5.60
C LEU A 8 -6.99 -6.49 4.36
N CYS A 9 -6.08 -6.87 3.45
CA CYS A 9 -6.39 -7.71 2.29
C CYS A 9 -7.04 -9.04 2.71
N ARG A 10 -6.51 -9.70 3.75
CA ARG A 10 -7.08 -10.97 4.27
C ARG A 10 -8.52 -10.82 4.78
N ARG A 11 -8.95 -9.61 5.10
CA ARG A 11 -10.27 -9.29 5.66
C ARG A 11 -11.16 -8.49 4.71
N THR A 12 -10.67 -8.17 3.51
CA THR A 12 -11.38 -7.36 2.52
C THR A 12 -11.44 -8.14 1.22
N PRO A 13 -12.55 -8.83 0.94
CA PRO A 13 -12.76 -9.54 -0.32
C PRO A 13 -12.51 -8.62 -1.52
N ASP A 14 -12.00 -9.21 -2.61
CA ASP A 14 -11.72 -8.54 -3.89
C ASP A 14 -10.64 -7.45 -3.86
N ALA A 15 -9.98 -7.22 -2.71
CA ALA A 15 -8.80 -6.38 -2.65
C ALA A 15 -7.62 -7.04 -3.37
N ASP A 16 -7.01 -6.30 -4.29
CA ASP A 16 -5.85 -6.74 -5.06
C ASP A 16 -4.60 -6.68 -4.19
N TRP A 17 -4.11 -7.87 -3.81
CA TRP A 17 -2.96 -8.01 -2.93
C TRP A 17 -1.75 -7.23 -3.46
N MET A 18 -1.40 -7.41 -4.73
CA MET A 18 -0.16 -6.86 -5.27
C MET A 18 -0.18 -5.34 -5.37
N THR A 19 -1.31 -4.75 -5.76
CA THR A 19 -1.50 -3.29 -5.78
C THR A 19 -1.29 -2.70 -4.39
N VAL A 20 -1.81 -3.33 -3.34
CA VAL A 20 -1.63 -2.89 -1.95
C VAL A 20 -0.15 -2.94 -1.54
N GLN A 21 0.57 -3.97 -1.97
CA GLN A 21 1.99 -4.12 -1.67
C GLN A 21 2.88 -3.14 -2.45
N LEU A 22 2.57 -2.87 -3.71
CA LEU A 22 3.27 -1.84 -4.48
C LEU A 22 2.97 -0.44 -3.95
N PHE A 23 1.73 -0.17 -3.55
CA PHE A 23 1.37 1.05 -2.84
C PHE A 23 2.17 1.20 -1.54
N ALA A 24 2.38 0.10 -0.80
CA ALA A 24 3.24 0.03 0.38
C ALA A 24 4.67 0.57 0.17
N LEU A 25 5.22 0.38 -1.02
CA LEU A 25 6.56 0.82 -1.38
C LEU A 25 6.57 2.23 -1.98
N LEU A 26 5.54 2.60 -2.75
CA LEU A 26 5.60 3.74 -3.68
C LEU A 26 4.86 5.00 -3.22
N HIS A 27 3.82 4.90 -2.38
CA HIS A 27 2.92 6.06 -2.12
C HIS A 27 3.63 7.33 -1.61
N ASP A 28 4.71 7.17 -0.84
CA ASP A 28 5.46 8.24 -0.19
C ASP A 28 6.89 8.41 -0.73
N CYS A 29 7.31 7.61 -1.72
CA CYS A 29 8.72 7.58 -2.17
C CYS A 29 9.17 8.88 -2.87
N GLU A 30 8.21 9.67 -3.34
CA GLU A 30 8.43 10.95 -3.99
C GLU A 30 8.25 12.15 -3.05
N ARG A 31 8.17 11.91 -1.73
CA ARG A 31 8.13 12.97 -0.72
C ARG A 31 9.46 13.72 -0.70
N VAL A 32 9.44 15.04 -0.86
CA VAL A 32 10.66 15.87 -0.89
C VAL A 32 11.06 16.37 0.49
N ASP A 33 10.10 16.51 1.40
CA ASP A 33 10.33 16.86 2.80
C ASP A 33 9.22 16.33 3.73
N ASP A 34 9.51 16.26 5.03
CA ASP A 34 8.58 15.82 6.07
C ASP A 34 7.59 16.92 6.51
N GLY A 35 7.65 18.10 5.88
CA GLY A 35 6.82 19.26 6.17
C GLY A 35 5.53 19.26 5.35
N ASP A 36 5.35 20.31 4.53
CA ASP A 36 4.15 20.49 3.71
C ASP A 36 4.47 20.16 2.25
N ASP A 37 4.21 18.91 1.88
CA ASP A 37 4.41 18.42 0.52
C ASP A 37 3.10 17.88 -0.05
N PRO A 38 2.09 18.72 -0.33
CA PRO A 38 0.77 18.25 -0.76
C PRO A 38 0.78 17.53 -2.12
N ARG A 39 1.88 17.61 -2.87
CA ARG A 39 2.01 17.02 -4.21
C ARG A 39 2.81 15.72 -4.24
N HIS A 40 3.24 15.17 -3.09
CA HIS A 40 4.00 13.90 -3.08
C HIS A 40 3.21 12.76 -3.72
N GLY A 41 1.91 12.65 -3.42
CA GLY A 41 1.04 11.63 -4.01
C GLY A 41 0.97 11.73 -5.54
N GLU A 42 0.81 12.94 -6.09
CA GLU A 42 0.78 13.16 -7.55
C GLU A 42 2.11 12.73 -8.21
N ARG A 43 3.24 13.03 -7.56
CA ARG A 43 4.56 12.61 -8.06
C ARG A 43 4.74 11.10 -7.95
N ALA A 44 4.31 10.47 -6.86
CA ALA A 44 4.31 9.02 -6.71
C ALA A 44 3.46 8.34 -7.80
N ALA A 45 2.31 8.92 -8.15
CA ALA A 45 1.47 8.45 -9.25
C ALA A 45 2.17 8.59 -10.62
N ALA A 46 2.91 9.66 -10.84
CA ALA A 46 3.73 9.82 -12.05
C ALA A 46 4.86 8.79 -12.11
N LEU A 47 5.52 8.52 -10.98
CA LEU A 47 6.55 7.49 -10.88
C LEU A 47 5.99 6.10 -11.18
N VAL A 48 4.83 5.72 -10.63
CA VAL A 48 4.14 4.45 -10.93
C VAL A 48 4.00 4.26 -12.45
N ARG A 49 3.54 5.29 -13.16
CA ARG A 49 3.39 5.24 -14.62
C ARG A 49 4.73 5.15 -15.35
N SER A 50 5.78 5.82 -14.86
CA SER A 50 7.14 5.72 -15.43
C SER A 50 7.67 4.30 -15.29
N LEU A 51 7.59 3.72 -14.09
CA LEU A 51 8.03 2.34 -13.81
C LEU A 51 7.27 1.32 -14.67
N ALA A 52 6.00 1.57 -14.96
CA ALA A 52 5.22 0.73 -15.86
C ALA A 52 5.68 0.86 -17.32
N ALA A 53 5.93 2.08 -17.78
CA ALA A 53 6.40 2.36 -19.15
C ALA A 53 7.81 1.80 -19.40
N GLU A 54 8.67 1.81 -18.38
CA GLU A 54 10.01 1.22 -18.40
C GLU A 54 9.97 -0.31 -18.31
N GLY A 55 8.82 -0.87 -17.93
CA GLY A 55 8.64 -2.31 -17.74
C GLY A 55 9.19 -2.85 -16.43
N THR A 56 9.62 -1.96 -15.52
CA THR A 56 10.04 -2.33 -14.17
C THR A 56 8.89 -3.02 -13.46
N ILE A 57 7.70 -2.40 -13.39
CA ILE A 57 6.47 -3.05 -12.92
C ILE A 57 5.60 -3.42 -14.12
N ARG A 58 4.97 -4.60 -14.10
CA ARG A 58 4.11 -5.06 -15.19
C ARG A 58 2.76 -5.49 -14.66
N GLY A 59 1.70 -4.81 -15.07
CA GLY A 59 0.30 -5.16 -14.82
C GLY A 59 -0.56 -4.60 -15.95
N SER A 60 -1.86 -4.89 -15.93
CA SER A 60 -2.80 -4.30 -16.87
C SER A 60 -2.88 -2.79 -16.69
N GLU A 61 -3.26 -2.07 -17.75
CA GLU A 61 -3.47 -0.62 -17.69
C GLU A 61 -4.42 -0.22 -16.54
N ALA A 62 -5.45 -1.02 -16.29
CA ALA A 62 -6.40 -0.79 -15.19
C ALA A 62 -5.76 -0.95 -13.80
N GLU A 63 -4.87 -1.93 -13.61
CA GLU A 63 -4.15 -2.12 -12.34
C GLU A 63 -3.14 -0.99 -12.10
N ILE A 64 -2.40 -0.59 -13.15
CA ILE A 64 -1.43 0.51 -13.08
C ILE A 64 -2.14 1.83 -12.74
N GLU A 65 -3.24 2.14 -13.42
CA GLU A 65 -3.99 3.37 -13.14
C GLU A 65 -4.69 3.33 -11.78
N ARG A 66 -5.15 2.16 -11.31
CA ARG A 66 -5.68 2.02 -9.96
C ARG A 66 -4.61 2.29 -8.90
N LEU A 67 -3.41 1.74 -9.07
CA LEU A 67 -2.26 2.01 -8.19
C LEU A 67 -1.87 3.49 -8.22
N ALA A 68 -1.76 4.09 -9.40
CA ALA A 68 -1.43 5.50 -9.57
C ALA A 68 -2.47 6.41 -8.89
N TYR A 69 -3.77 6.11 -9.05
CA TYR A 69 -4.83 6.83 -8.35
C TYR A 69 -4.74 6.68 -6.82
N ALA A 70 -4.50 5.44 -6.33
CA ALA A 70 -4.33 5.21 -4.90
C ALA A 70 -3.19 6.07 -4.34
N CYS A 71 -2.04 6.12 -5.03
CA CYS A 71 -0.91 6.98 -4.67
C CYS A 71 -1.25 8.48 -4.73
N ALA A 72 -1.94 8.94 -5.78
CA ALA A 72 -2.26 10.36 -5.95
C ALA A 72 -3.05 10.95 -4.78
N ASP A 73 -4.02 10.19 -4.27
CA ASP A 73 -5.07 10.72 -3.39
C ASP A 73 -5.01 10.26 -1.93
N HIS A 74 -4.01 9.45 -1.54
CA HIS A 74 -3.99 8.82 -0.22
C HIS A 74 -4.04 9.83 0.95
N ALA A 75 -3.36 10.97 0.82
CA ALA A 75 -3.23 11.99 1.85
C ALA A 75 -4.44 12.95 1.99
N HIS A 76 -5.42 12.90 1.08
CA HIS A 76 -6.55 13.86 1.06
C HIS A 76 -7.67 13.55 2.06
N GLY A 77 -7.61 12.42 2.75
CA GLY A 77 -8.62 12.02 3.76
C GLY A 77 -9.94 11.51 3.17
N TYR A 78 -9.97 11.16 1.87
CA TYR A 78 -11.14 10.59 1.22
C TYR A 78 -11.41 9.15 1.67
N THR A 79 -12.65 8.68 1.47
CA THR A 79 -13.01 7.27 1.55
C THR A 79 -13.56 6.81 0.21
N VAL A 80 -13.45 5.52 -0.10
CA VAL A 80 -13.81 4.98 -1.41
C VAL A 80 -14.42 3.58 -1.28
N ALA A 81 -15.22 3.20 -2.29
CA ALA A 81 -15.86 1.88 -2.34
C ALA A 81 -15.01 0.79 -3.01
N ASP A 82 -14.03 1.17 -3.85
CA ASP A 82 -13.08 0.23 -4.44
C ASP A 82 -12.28 -0.44 -3.30
N PRO A 83 -12.34 -1.77 -3.15
CA PRO A 83 -11.75 -2.46 -2.00
C PRO A 83 -10.22 -2.34 -1.98
N THR A 84 -9.57 -2.36 -3.14
CA THR A 84 -8.11 -2.24 -3.25
C THR A 84 -7.64 -0.85 -2.83
N ILE A 85 -8.22 0.21 -3.42
CA ILE A 85 -7.86 1.60 -3.05
C ILE A 85 -8.21 1.85 -1.57
N GLY A 86 -9.34 1.32 -1.12
CA GLY A 86 -9.75 1.38 0.28
C GLY A 86 -8.72 0.76 1.22
N VAL A 87 -8.21 -0.44 0.90
CA VAL A 87 -7.15 -1.09 1.68
C VAL A 87 -5.85 -0.29 1.64
N CYS A 88 -5.43 0.22 0.47
CA CYS A 88 -4.25 1.08 0.36
C CYS A 88 -4.33 2.24 1.35
N TRP A 89 -5.39 3.04 1.26
CA TRP A 89 -5.56 4.23 2.10
C TRP A 89 -5.75 3.92 3.57
N ASP A 90 -6.46 2.85 3.90
CA ASP A 90 -6.61 2.41 5.29
C ASP A 90 -5.27 1.97 5.88
N SER A 91 -4.44 1.25 5.10
CA SER A 91 -3.12 0.81 5.55
C SER A 91 -2.15 1.97 5.82
N ASP A 92 -2.23 3.05 5.03
CA ASP A 92 -1.47 4.28 5.26
C ASP A 92 -1.96 5.01 6.52
N ARG A 93 -3.28 5.20 6.64
CA ARG A 93 -3.86 5.91 7.78
C ARG A 93 -3.67 5.16 9.10
N LEU A 94 -3.71 3.84 9.09
CA LEU A 94 -3.36 3.03 10.26
C LEU A 94 -1.89 3.19 10.66
N ASN A 95 -1.00 3.50 9.71
CA ASN A 95 0.42 3.74 9.94
C ASN A 95 0.70 5.10 10.61
N LEU A 96 -0.31 5.99 10.74
CA LEU A 96 -0.18 7.27 11.46
C LEU A 96 0.07 7.10 12.96
N TRP A 97 -0.20 5.92 13.53
CA TRP A 97 0.20 5.59 14.90
C TRP A 97 1.70 5.81 15.14
N ARG A 98 2.55 5.58 14.14
CA ARG A 98 4.01 5.80 14.24
C ARG A 98 4.41 7.24 14.57
N VAL A 99 3.55 8.22 14.27
CA VAL A 99 3.74 9.65 14.57
C VAL A 99 2.79 10.15 15.65
N GLY A 100 2.16 9.24 16.40
CA GLY A 100 1.31 9.58 17.53
C GLY A 100 -0.06 10.15 17.13
N VAL A 101 -0.52 9.92 15.90
CA VAL A 101 -1.84 10.35 15.43
C VAL A 101 -2.78 9.15 15.35
N PRO A 102 -3.81 9.07 16.22
CA PRO A 102 -4.81 8.01 16.16
C PRO A 102 -5.62 8.07 14.84
N PRO A 103 -5.74 6.96 14.10
CA PRO A 103 -6.59 6.88 12.92
C PRO A 103 -8.06 7.12 13.30
N SER A 104 -8.78 7.90 12.50
CA SER A 104 -10.19 8.18 12.73
C SER A 104 -11.06 7.31 11.81
N PRO A 105 -12.05 6.56 12.33
CA PRO A 105 -12.90 5.69 11.50
C PRO A 105 -13.63 6.39 10.34
N LYS A 106 -13.87 7.71 10.44
CA LYS A 106 -14.48 8.51 9.36
C LYS A 106 -13.60 8.63 8.11
N TYR A 107 -12.30 8.38 8.24
CA TYR A 107 -11.33 8.40 7.15
C TYR A 107 -10.93 6.98 6.73
N LEU A 108 -11.58 5.93 7.23
CA LEU A 108 -11.28 4.55 6.86
C LEU A 108 -12.36 4.04 5.90
N SER A 109 -11.96 3.44 4.79
CA SER A 109 -12.83 3.01 3.70
C SER A 109 -13.46 1.65 3.97
N THR A 110 -12.67 0.70 4.48
CA THR A 110 -13.06 -0.71 4.61
C THR A 110 -13.69 -1.01 5.97
N ALA A 111 -14.53 -2.04 6.02
CA ALA A 111 -15.04 -2.55 7.28
C ALA A 111 -13.90 -3.09 8.18
N ALA A 112 -12.88 -3.71 7.58
CA ALA A 112 -11.71 -4.21 8.28
C ALA A 112 -10.85 -3.07 8.86
N GLY A 113 -10.67 -1.96 8.15
CA GLY A 113 -9.98 -0.78 8.66
C GLY A 113 -10.72 -0.14 9.83
N ARG A 114 -12.06 -0.14 9.81
CA ARG A 114 -12.90 0.40 10.90
C ARG A 114 -13.02 -0.53 12.12
N ASP A 115 -12.47 -1.73 12.05
CA ASP A 115 -12.45 -2.68 13.16
C ASP A 115 -11.50 -2.19 14.25
N VAL A 116 -12.02 -2.10 15.49
CA VAL A 116 -11.28 -1.51 16.60
C VAL A 116 -10.09 -2.38 17.02
N ASP A 117 -10.23 -3.71 16.97
CA ASP A 117 -9.18 -4.64 17.37
C ASP A 117 -8.04 -4.61 16.35
N LEU A 118 -8.36 -4.52 15.06
CA LEU A 118 -7.34 -4.34 14.01
C LEU A 118 -6.65 -2.99 14.12
N THR A 119 -7.39 -1.91 14.41
CA THR A 119 -6.80 -0.58 14.59
C THR A 119 -5.84 -0.54 15.78
N LEU A 120 -6.18 -1.21 16.88
CA LEU A 120 -5.32 -1.35 18.05
C LEU A 120 -4.13 -2.28 17.80
N TRP A 121 -4.32 -3.36 17.03
CA TRP A 121 -3.21 -4.20 16.59
C TRP A 121 -2.23 -3.42 15.69
N ALA A 122 -2.73 -2.57 14.78
CA ALA A 122 -1.88 -1.76 13.92
C ALA A 122 -1.00 -0.79 14.73
N MET A 123 -1.49 -0.29 15.86
CA MET A 123 -0.71 0.54 16.79
C MET A 123 0.55 -0.18 17.29
N THR A 124 0.49 -1.50 17.55
CA THR A 124 1.63 -2.26 18.07
C THR A 124 2.70 -2.56 17.02
N LEU A 125 2.41 -2.36 15.73
CA LEU A 125 3.38 -2.62 14.64
C LEU A 125 4.60 -1.69 14.69
N HIS A 126 4.54 -0.63 15.48
CA HIS A 126 5.60 0.37 15.58
C HIS A 126 6.51 0.17 16.81
N ASP A 127 6.19 -0.81 17.67
CA ASP A 127 6.98 -1.10 18.88
C ASP A 127 8.31 -1.79 18.54
N THR A 128 8.38 -2.49 17.40
CA THR A 128 9.61 -3.10 16.88
C THR A 128 9.65 -3.01 15.36
N ALA A 129 10.79 -2.61 14.80
CA ALA A 129 10.97 -2.56 13.34
C ALA A 129 11.30 -3.98 12.82
N PRO A 130 10.46 -4.58 11.95
CA PRO A 130 10.79 -5.85 11.32
C PRO A 130 11.97 -5.69 10.36
N SER A 131 12.73 -6.76 10.14
CA SER A 131 13.77 -6.77 9.10
C SER A 131 13.15 -6.75 7.70
N TRP A 132 13.89 -6.29 6.71
CA TRP A 132 13.47 -6.38 5.30
C TRP A 132 13.13 -7.81 4.87
N ASN A 133 13.85 -8.81 5.38
CA ASN A 133 13.56 -10.22 5.12
C ASN A 133 12.22 -10.66 5.72
N ALA A 134 11.86 -10.18 6.91
CA ALA A 134 10.57 -10.46 7.52
C ALA A 134 9.43 -9.80 6.73
N ILE A 135 9.58 -8.53 6.37
CA ILE A 135 8.61 -7.82 5.51
C ILE A 135 8.44 -8.56 4.17
N ARG A 136 9.54 -8.98 3.55
CA ARG A 136 9.52 -9.75 2.30
C ARG A 136 8.74 -11.06 2.44
N SER A 137 9.03 -11.85 3.48
CA SER A 137 8.39 -13.14 3.70
C SER A 137 6.89 -13.02 3.98
N GLU A 138 6.46 -11.95 4.68
CA GLU A 138 5.05 -11.79 5.06
C GLU A 138 4.20 -11.15 3.97
N ALA A 139 4.80 -10.20 3.25
CA ALA A 139 4.07 -9.26 2.41
C ALA A 139 4.23 -9.56 0.90
N PHE A 140 5.29 -10.28 0.52
CA PHE A 140 5.59 -10.62 -0.89
C PHE A 140 5.74 -12.14 -1.12
N ASP A 141 5.38 -12.99 -0.17
CA ASP A 141 5.19 -14.44 -0.40
C ASP A 141 3.73 -14.72 -0.81
N PRO A 142 3.47 -15.09 -2.08
CA PRO A 142 2.11 -15.21 -2.61
C PRO A 142 1.38 -16.50 -2.19
N THR A 143 2.02 -17.40 -1.44
CA THR A 143 1.45 -18.73 -1.15
C THR A 143 0.64 -18.71 0.16
N PRO A 144 -0.68 -18.40 0.16
CA PRO A 144 -1.70 -18.90 -0.76
C PRO A 144 -2.79 -17.89 -1.23
N TYR A 145 -2.59 -16.58 -1.12
CA TYR A 145 -3.68 -15.61 -1.37
C TYR A 145 -3.50 -14.89 -2.70
N GLY A 146 -3.70 -15.65 -3.77
CA GLY A 146 -4.21 -15.09 -5.02
C GLY A 146 -5.55 -14.40 -4.71
N GLY A 147 -5.51 -13.09 -4.51
CA GLY A 147 -6.64 -12.24 -4.89
C GLY A 147 -6.98 -12.48 -6.38
N PRO A 148 -8.18 -12.11 -6.83
CA PRO A 148 -8.68 -12.47 -8.16
C PRO A 148 -7.59 -12.24 -9.22
N ASP A 149 -7.24 -13.29 -9.98
CA ASP A 149 -6.20 -13.34 -11.04
C ASP A 149 -5.55 -11.97 -11.33
N THR A 150 -4.55 -11.61 -10.55
CA THR A 150 -3.87 -10.34 -10.76
C THR A 150 -2.88 -10.52 -11.90
N SER A 151 -2.87 -9.62 -12.89
CA SER A 151 -2.03 -9.79 -14.08
C SER A 151 -0.56 -9.40 -13.87
N TRP A 152 -0.18 -9.15 -12.62
CA TRP A 152 1.16 -8.68 -12.28
C TRP A 152 2.25 -9.73 -12.60
N ASP A 153 3.19 -9.37 -13.47
CA ASP A 153 4.42 -10.14 -13.73
C ASP A 153 5.61 -9.45 -13.05
N LEU A 154 6.06 -10.03 -11.94
CA LEU A 154 7.04 -9.43 -11.02
C LEU A 154 8.41 -10.11 -11.09
N ALA A 155 8.64 -10.96 -12.09
CA ALA A 155 9.87 -11.76 -12.16
C ALA A 155 11.14 -10.90 -12.23
N GLU A 156 11.07 -9.68 -12.78
CA GLU A 156 12.19 -8.73 -12.91
C GLU A 156 12.21 -7.63 -11.82
N VAL A 157 11.06 -7.15 -11.31
CA VAL A 157 10.99 -6.21 -10.15
C VAL A 157 11.80 -6.73 -8.98
N ARG A 158 11.72 -8.07 -8.78
CA ARG A 158 12.38 -8.77 -7.69
C ARG A 158 13.89 -8.63 -7.76
N ASP A 159 14.53 -8.55 -8.91
CA ASP A 159 15.99 -8.64 -8.96
C ASP A 159 16.66 -7.26 -8.99
N GLU A 160 16.06 -6.25 -9.63
CA GLU A 160 16.61 -4.87 -9.65
C GLU A 160 16.36 -4.10 -8.35
N PHE A 161 15.12 -4.11 -7.82
CA PHE A 161 14.78 -3.37 -6.60
C PHE A 161 15.44 -3.99 -5.34
N LEU A 162 15.70 -5.31 -5.35
CA LEU A 162 16.42 -6.00 -4.26
C LEU A 162 17.94 -5.84 -4.32
N SER A 163 18.50 -5.40 -5.45
CA SER A 163 19.94 -5.12 -5.55
C SER A 163 20.33 -3.75 -5.01
N ALA A 164 19.35 -2.87 -4.80
CA ALA A 164 19.51 -1.49 -4.35
C ALA A 164 19.21 -1.27 -2.85
N LEU A 165 18.84 -2.34 -2.12
CA LEU A 165 18.62 -2.38 -0.66
C LEU A 165 19.70 -3.24 0.02
#